data_AF-K6Z7G9-F1
#
_entry.id   AF-K6Z7G9-F1
#
_cell.length_a   1.000
_cell.length_b   1.000
_cell.length_c   1.000
_cell.angle_alpha   90.00
_cell.angle_beta   90.00
_cell.angle_gamma   90.00
#
_symmetry.space_group_name_H-M   'P 1'
#
loop_
_entity.id
_entity.type
_entity.pdbx_description
1 polymer ?
#
loop_
_entity_poly.entity_id
_entity_poly.type
_entity_poly.pdbx_seq_one_letter_code
_entity_poly.pdbx_strand_id
1 'polypeptide(L)'
;AGLPQISDNEKSGFISLVSRYLSGEEEHIEWPKIHTPTDEVVVPYDTIDAPPEDLEATKALLDKLAVLKLNGGLGTTMGCTGPKSVIEVRNGFTFLDLIVLQIESLNKKYGSNVPLLLMNSFNTHEDTLKIVEKYANSSIDIHTFNQSQYPRVVADEFLPWPSKGKTDKDGWYPPGHGDIFPSLMNSGKLDLLLSQGKEYVFIANSDNLGAIVDMKILNHLIHKQNEYCMEVTPKTLADVKGGTLISYEGRVQLLEIAQVPDAHVDEFKSIEKFKIFNTNNL
;
A
#
# COMPACT_ATOMS: atom_id res chain seq x y z
N ALA A 1 21.64 -18.03 -2.34
CA ALA A 1 21.91 -19.10 -1.36
C ALA A 1 22.86 -18.65 -0.24
N GLY A 2 24.02 -18.04 -0.54
CA GLY A 2 25.05 -17.70 0.46
C GLY A 2 24.85 -16.43 1.30
N LEU A 3 23.65 -15.82 1.31
CA LEU A 3 23.35 -14.64 2.13
C LEU A 3 22.57 -15.07 3.39
N PRO A 4 23.21 -15.24 4.55
CA PRO A 4 22.54 -15.70 5.77
C PRO A 4 21.64 -14.63 6.44
N GLN A 5 21.74 -13.36 6.03
CA GLN A 5 21.00 -12.24 6.62
C GLN A 5 19.52 -12.19 6.22
N ILE A 6 19.12 -12.98 5.22
CA ILE A 6 17.75 -13.04 4.71
C ILE A 6 17.19 -14.45 4.86
N SER A 7 15.90 -14.53 5.13
CA SER A 7 15.12 -15.76 5.26
C SER A 7 15.03 -16.52 3.93
N ASP A 8 14.61 -17.78 4.00
CA ASP A 8 14.39 -18.57 2.79
C ASP A 8 13.20 -18.06 1.94
N ASN A 9 12.20 -17.47 2.59
CA ASN A 9 11.09 -16.78 1.90
C ASN A 9 11.60 -15.56 1.12
N GLU A 10 12.47 -14.75 1.73
CA GLU A 10 13.08 -13.60 1.05
C GLU A 10 14.00 -14.02 -0.10
N LYS A 11 14.80 -15.09 0.07
CA LYS A 11 15.61 -15.64 -1.03
C LYS A 11 14.74 -16.09 -2.19
N SER A 12 13.64 -16.81 -1.90
CA SER A 12 12.72 -17.31 -2.92
C SER A 12 12.04 -16.17 -3.66
N GLY A 13 11.49 -15.19 -2.94
CA GLY A 13 10.85 -14.01 -3.52
C GLY A 13 11.81 -13.16 -4.36
N PHE A 14 13.04 -12.96 -3.88
CA PHE A 14 14.07 -12.24 -4.63
C PHE A 14 14.43 -12.95 -5.94
N ILE A 15 14.66 -14.27 -5.90
CA ILE A 15 14.97 -15.05 -7.12
C ILE A 15 13.79 -15.05 -8.08
N SER A 16 12.54 -15.13 -7.59
CA SER A 16 11.33 -15.01 -8.41
C SER A 16 11.28 -13.67 -9.15
N LEU A 17 11.57 -12.56 -8.45
CA LEU A 17 11.63 -11.23 -9.04
C LEU A 17 12.71 -11.11 -10.10
N VAL A 18 13.94 -11.57 -9.80
CA VAL A 18 15.07 -11.53 -10.74
C VAL A 18 14.81 -12.43 -11.96
N SER A 19 14.14 -13.57 -11.78
CA SER A 19 13.80 -14.47 -12.88
C SER A 19 12.82 -13.81 -13.86
N ARG A 20 11.80 -13.10 -13.36
CA ARG A 20 10.89 -12.31 -14.22
C ARG A 20 11.59 -11.16 -14.93
N TYR A 21 12.52 -10.48 -14.25
CA TYR A 21 13.33 -9.44 -14.87
C TYR A 21 14.19 -10.00 -16.03
N LEU A 22 14.79 -11.18 -15.85
CA LEU A 22 15.63 -11.81 -16.87
C LEU A 22 14.84 -12.46 -18.01
N SER A 23 13.65 -12.99 -17.74
CA SER A 23 12.82 -13.59 -18.78
C SER A 23 12.32 -12.54 -19.77
N GLY A 24 12.25 -11.26 -19.35
CA GLY A 24 11.67 -10.21 -20.16
C GLY A 24 10.20 -10.47 -20.46
N GLU A 25 9.53 -11.32 -19.66
CA GLU A 25 8.07 -11.49 -19.67
C GLU A 25 7.44 -10.22 -19.06
N GLU A 26 7.65 -9.09 -19.73
CA GLU A 26 6.76 -7.96 -19.63
C GLU A 26 5.51 -8.33 -20.40
N GLU A 27 4.36 -8.23 -19.74
CA GLU A 27 3.08 -8.27 -20.44
C GLU A 27 3.05 -7.03 -21.35
N HIS A 28 3.46 -7.22 -22.61
CA HIS A 28 3.49 -6.15 -23.59
C HIS A 28 2.07 -5.71 -23.86
N ILE A 29 1.74 -4.53 -23.34
CA ILE A 29 0.44 -3.89 -23.54
C ILE A 29 0.29 -3.59 -25.04
N GLU A 30 -0.64 -4.27 -25.69
CA GLU A 30 -1.07 -3.89 -27.03
C GLU A 30 -1.99 -2.68 -26.92
N TRP A 31 -1.47 -1.49 -27.24
CA TRP A 31 -2.18 -0.22 -27.11
C TRP A 31 -3.63 -0.21 -27.69
N PRO A 32 -3.91 -0.84 -28.85
CA PRO A 32 -5.26 -0.88 -29.41
C PRO A 32 -6.29 -1.68 -28.58
N LYS A 33 -5.82 -2.57 -27.68
CA LYS A 33 -6.68 -3.37 -26.78
C LYS A 33 -7.02 -2.64 -25.48
N ILE A 34 -6.46 -1.45 -25.24
CA ILE A 34 -6.76 -0.64 -24.05
C ILE A 34 -8.13 0.00 -24.21
N HIS A 35 -8.98 -0.21 -23.20
CA HIS A 35 -10.27 0.45 -23.09
C HIS A 35 -10.37 1.24 -21.78
N THR A 36 -11.14 2.32 -21.82
CA THR A 36 -11.55 3.03 -20.60
C THR A 36 -12.46 2.11 -19.79
N PRO A 37 -12.20 1.89 -18.50
CA PRO A 37 -13.12 1.15 -17.64
C PRO A 37 -14.51 1.77 -17.64
N THR A 38 -15.54 0.93 -17.53
CA THR A 38 -16.93 1.40 -17.43
C THR A 38 -17.24 1.86 -16.00
N ASP A 39 -18.37 2.54 -15.81
CA ASP A 39 -18.81 3.01 -14.48
C ASP A 39 -19.24 1.85 -13.56
N GLU A 40 -19.46 0.65 -14.09
CA GLU A 40 -19.64 -0.55 -13.25
C GLU A 40 -18.33 -1.09 -12.69
N VAL A 41 -17.21 -0.77 -13.35
CA VAL A 41 -15.87 -1.25 -13.02
C VAL A 41 -15.12 -0.21 -12.18
N VAL A 42 -15.16 1.05 -12.60
CA VAL A 42 -14.69 2.20 -11.82
C VAL A 42 -15.93 2.94 -11.33
N VAL A 43 -16.46 2.49 -10.20
CA VAL A 43 -17.72 2.96 -9.64
C VAL A 43 -17.58 4.41 -9.15
N PRO A 44 -18.36 5.37 -9.67
CA PRO A 44 -18.34 6.73 -9.17
C PRO A 44 -18.82 6.76 -7.71
N TYR A 45 -18.03 7.36 -6.82
CA TYR A 45 -18.28 7.37 -5.37
C TYR A 45 -19.69 7.88 -4.98
N ASP A 46 -20.20 8.88 -5.69
CA ASP A 46 -21.52 9.46 -5.44
C ASP A 46 -22.67 8.49 -5.73
N THR A 47 -22.42 7.44 -6.52
CA THR A 47 -23.41 6.40 -6.85
C THR A 47 -23.43 5.25 -5.85
N ILE A 48 -22.43 5.16 -4.97
CA ILE A 48 -22.34 4.14 -3.93
C ILE A 48 -23.40 4.42 -2.85
N ASP A 49 -24.09 3.37 -2.42
CA ASP A 49 -25.09 3.44 -1.35
C ASP A 49 -24.52 4.02 -0.05
N ALA A 50 -25.36 4.72 0.71
CA ALA A 50 -25.01 5.18 2.05
C ALA A 50 -24.74 3.98 2.98
N PRO A 51 -23.87 4.13 4.00
CA PRO A 51 -23.68 3.07 4.97
C PRO A 51 -24.91 2.96 5.87
N PRO A 52 -25.06 1.87 6.64
CA PRO A 52 -26.11 1.74 7.63
C PRO A 52 -26.13 2.93 8.61
N GLU A 53 -27.32 3.45 8.93
CA GLU A 53 -27.46 4.50 9.96
C GLU A 53 -27.40 3.93 11.38
N ASP A 54 -27.66 2.64 11.52
CA ASP A 54 -27.63 1.92 12.79
C ASP A 54 -26.18 1.69 13.27
N LEU A 55 -25.98 1.92 14.58
CA LEU A 55 -24.66 1.81 15.21
C LEU A 55 -24.16 0.36 15.23
N GLU A 56 -25.03 -0.61 15.48
CA GLU A 56 -24.66 -2.03 15.52
C GLU A 56 -24.26 -2.53 14.13
N ALA A 57 -25.02 -2.19 13.08
CA ALA A 57 -24.66 -2.50 11.71
C ALA A 57 -23.35 -1.82 11.27
N THR A 58 -23.12 -0.55 11.63
CA THR A 58 -21.85 0.13 11.36
C THR A 58 -20.69 -0.54 12.08
N LYS A 59 -20.88 -0.88 13.36
CA LYS A 59 -19.90 -1.62 14.15
C LYS A 59 -19.58 -2.97 13.51
N ALA A 60 -20.57 -3.70 13.01
CA ALA A 60 -20.35 -4.99 12.35
C ALA A 60 -19.50 -4.87 11.06
N LEU A 61 -19.62 -3.76 10.32
CA LEU A 61 -18.72 -3.47 9.19
C LEU A 61 -17.29 -3.22 9.69
N LEU A 62 -17.13 -2.35 10.69
CA LEU A 62 -15.83 -2.01 11.27
C LEU A 62 -15.12 -3.21 11.92
N ASP A 63 -15.88 -4.12 12.53
CA ASP A 63 -15.33 -5.32 13.14
C ASP A 63 -14.69 -6.26 12.10
N LYS A 64 -15.07 -6.16 10.83
CA LYS A 64 -14.45 -6.87 9.69
C LYS A 64 -13.25 -6.15 9.09
N LEU A 65 -12.95 -4.92 9.49
CA LEU A 65 -11.89 -4.10 8.91
C LEU A 65 -10.61 -4.13 9.76
N ALA A 66 -9.48 -4.13 9.06
CA ALA A 66 -8.17 -3.71 9.56
C ALA A 66 -7.64 -2.51 8.75
N VAL A 67 -6.86 -1.63 9.36
CA VAL A 67 -6.21 -0.52 8.66
C VAL A 67 -4.71 -0.76 8.60
N LEU A 68 -4.09 -0.67 7.43
CA LEU A 68 -2.66 -0.84 7.23
C LEU A 68 -2.06 0.41 6.60
N LYS A 69 -0.99 0.92 7.20
CA LYS A 69 -0.23 2.06 6.66
C LYS A 69 1.14 1.62 6.16
N LEU A 70 1.43 1.97 4.91
CA LEU A 70 2.72 1.75 4.26
C LEU A 70 3.74 2.70 4.87
N ASN A 71 4.61 2.18 5.75
CA ASN A 71 5.54 2.95 6.57
C ASN A 71 7.01 2.56 6.35
N GLY A 72 7.31 1.96 5.19
CA GLY A 72 8.66 1.52 4.83
C GLY A 72 9.57 2.62 4.30
N GLY A 73 9.00 3.74 3.88
CA GLY A 73 9.70 4.86 3.23
C GLY A 73 10.35 5.83 4.21
N LEU A 74 11.55 6.29 3.86
CA LEU A 74 12.25 7.34 4.58
C LEU A 74 11.84 8.72 4.08
N GLY A 75 11.86 9.71 4.98
CA GLY A 75 11.66 11.12 4.66
C GLY A 75 12.89 11.82 4.06
N THR A 76 13.79 11.10 3.38
CA THR A 76 15.08 11.64 2.92
C THR A 76 14.93 12.80 1.95
N THR A 77 13.92 12.78 1.08
CA THR A 77 13.59 13.88 0.15
C THR A 77 13.17 15.16 0.88
N MET A 78 12.71 15.04 2.12
CA MET A 78 12.37 16.15 3.02
C MET A 78 13.51 16.47 4.01
N GLY A 79 14.68 15.84 3.86
CA GLY A 79 15.83 16.02 4.76
C GLY A 79 15.71 15.30 6.10
N CYS A 80 14.75 14.38 6.26
CA CYS A 80 14.56 13.61 7.48
C CYS A 80 15.29 12.26 7.42
N THR A 81 15.85 11.83 8.55
CA THR A 81 16.58 10.56 8.67
C THR A 81 15.70 9.36 9.03
N GLY A 82 14.47 9.60 9.46
CA GLY A 82 13.53 8.58 9.92
C GLY A 82 12.34 8.33 8.97
N PRO A 83 11.35 7.55 9.43
CA PRO A 83 10.11 7.31 8.70
C PRO A 83 9.38 8.62 8.40
N LYS A 84 8.79 8.76 7.21
CA LYS A 84 8.06 10.00 6.85
C LYS A 84 6.85 10.27 7.77
N SER A 85 6.26 9.21 8.34
CA SER A 85 5.12 9.29 9.25
C SER A 85 5.39 10.04 10.56
N VAL A 86 6.66 10.23 10.92
CA VAL A 86 7.08 10.86 12.18
C VAL A 86 7.33 12.36 12.05
N ILE A 87 7.15 12.89 10.84
CA ILE A 87 7.27 14.33 10.58
C ILE A 87 6.05 15.03 11.18
N GLU A 88 6.30 16.11 11.91
CA GLU A 88 5.25 16.97 12.45
C GLU A 88 4.48 17.64 11.31
N VAL A 89 3.16 17.51 11.34
CA VAL A 89 2.23 18.11 10.37
C VAL A 89 1.69 19.44 10.91
N ARG A 90 1.18 19.44 12.14
CA ARG A 90 0.60 20.61 12.79
C ARG A 90 0.50 20.45 14.31
N ASN A 91 0.71 21.54 15.05
CA ASN A 91 0.47 21.61 16.49
C ASN A 91 1.17 20.49 17.30
N GLY A 92 2.38 20.08 16.93
CA GLY A 92 3.10 18.97 17.57
C GLY A 92 2.63 17.57 17.16
N PHE A 93 1.62 17.43 16.30
CA PHE A 93 1.13 16.14 15.83
C PHE A 93 1.85 15.70 14.56
N THR A 94 2.39 14.48 14.58
CA THR A 94 2.94 13.80 13.40
C THR A 94 1.82 13.17 12.55
N PHE A 95 2.15 12.68 11.35
CA PHE A 95 1.19 11.90 10.57
C PHE A 95 0.69 10.69 11.34
N LEU A 96 1.59 9.96 12.02
CA LEU A 96 1.22 8.80 12.82
C LEU A 96 0.29 9.16 13.98
N ASP A 97 0.49 10.32 14.63
CA ASP A 97 -0.44 10.78 15.66
C ASP A 97 -1.84 10.99 15.12
N LEU A 98 -1.95 11.66 13.97
CA LEU A 98 -3.25 11.94 13.35
C LEU A 98 -3.96 10.65 12.92
N ILE A 99 -3.22 9.68 12.37
CA ILE A 99 -3.76 8.36 12.01
C ILE A 99 -4.26 7.61 13.25
N VAL A 100 -3.49 7.60 14.34
CA VAL A 100 -3.90 6.96 15.60
C VAL A 100 -5.16 7.64 16.15
N LEU A 101 -5.21 8.97 16.17
CA LEU A 101 -6.39 9.72 16.62
C LEU A 101 -7.63 9.45 15.75
N GLN A 102 -7.47 9.30 14.44
CA GLN A 102 -8.58 8.96 13.53
C GLN A 102 -9.19 7.60 13.90
N ILE A 103 -8.37 6.57 14.08
CA ILE A 103 -8.84 5.21 14.37
C ILE A 103 -9.36 5.11 15.82
N GLU A 104 -8.71 5.78 16.78
CA GLU A 104 -9.18 5.84 18.16
C GLU A 104 -10.55 6.55 18.24
N SER A 105 -10.72 7.66 17.53
CA SER A 105 -12.01 8.34 17.43
C SER A 105 -13.08 7.47 16.77
N LEU A 106 -12.71 6.67 15.76
CA LEU A 106 -13.60 5.73 15.10
C LEU A 106 -14.06 4.62 16.07
N ASN A 107 -13.11 3.96 16.74
CA ASN A 107 -13.38 2.91 17.72
C ASN A 107 -14.23 3.41 18.87
N LYS A 108 -13.93 4.60 19.41
CA LYS A 108 -14.72 5.20 20.49
C LYS A 108 -16.14 5.56 20.05
N LYS A 109 -16.31 6.09 18.83
CA LYS A 109 -17.63 6.52 18.33
C LYS A 109 -18.57 5.34 18.09
N TYR A 110 -18.06 4.24 17.55
CA TYR A 110 -18.87 3.09 17.13
C TYR A 110 -18.74 1.87 18.06
N GLY A 111 -17.92 1.95 19.11
CA GLY A 111 -17.66 0.81 20.00
C GLY A 111 -16.96 -0.36 19.31
N SER A 112 -16.27 -0.11 18.20
CA SER A 112 -15.54 -1.10 17.41
C SER A 112 -14.10 -1.28 17.89
N ASN A 113 -13.42 -2.31 17.38
CA ASN A 113 -11.99 -2.51 17.57
C ASN A 113 -11.27 -2.72 16.22
N VAL A 114 -11.08 -1.62 15.49
CA VAL A 114 -10.30 -1.59 14.25
C VAL A 114 -8.81 -1.51 14.61
N PRO A 115 -7.99 -2.53 14.27
CA PRO A 115 -6.55 -2.50 14.50
C PRO A 115 -5.84 -1.64 13.45
N LEU A 116 -4.73 -1.04 13.86
CA LEU A 116 -3.78 -0.34 13.00
C LEU A 116 -2.53 -1.20 12.78
N LEU A 117 -2.20 -1.49 11.55
CA LEU A 117 -0.97 -2.16 11.15
C LEU A 117 -0.02 -1.15 10.50
N LEU A 118 1.24 -1.15 10.92
CA LEU A 118 2.31 -0.37 10.30
C LEU A 118 3.28 -1.32 9.61
N MET A 119 3.30 -1.27 8.27
CA MET A 119 4.26 -2.02 7.47
C MET A 119 5.56 -1.23 7.36
N ASN A 120 6.53 -1.56 8.19
CA ASN A 120 7.82 -0.91 8.26
C ASN A 120 8.83 -1.53 7.28
N SER A 121 10.02 -0.95 7.20
CA SER A 121 11.21 -1.59 6.64
C SER A 121 12.30 -1.64 7.69
N PHE A 122 13.40 -2.35 7.41
CA PHE A 122 14.61 -2.30 8.24
C PHE A 122 15.16 -0.86 8.42
N ASN A 123 14.79 0.10 7.56
CA ASN A 123 15.17 1.50 7.71
C ASN A 123 14.28 2.29 8.69
N THR A 124 13.05 1.82 8.95
CA THR A 124 12.03 2.58 9.69
C THR A 124 11.56 1.89 10.97
N HIS A 125 11.86 0.60 11.15
CA HIS A 125 11.29 -0.23 12.21
C HIS A 125 11.63 0.27 13.61
N GLU A 126 12.91 0.42 13.93
CA GLU A 126 13.38 0.79 15.27
C GLU A 126 12.86 2.16 15.71
N ASP A 127 12.82 3.12 14.80
CA ASP A 127 12.28 4.45 15.08
C ASP A 127 10.76 4.41 15.26
N THR A 128 10.07 3.58 14.48
CA THR A 128 8.62 3.40 14.62
C THR A 128 8.28 2.75 15.96
N LEU A 129 9.03 1.73 16.40
CA LEU A 129 8.82 1.05 17.69
C LEU A 129 8.86 2.02 18.87
N LYS A 130 9.89 2.88 18.94
CA LYS A 130 10.01 3.89 20.00
C LYS A 130 8.83 4.86 20.04
N ILE A 131 8.24 5.15 18.88
CA ILE A 131 7.14 6.10 18.79
C ILE A 131 5.82 5.43 19.13
N VAL A 132 5.59 4.18 18.73
CA VAL A 132 4.34 3.49 19.07
C VAL A 132 4.20 3.22 20.58
N GLU A 133 5.32 3.15 21.33
CA GLU A 133 5.32 3.07 22.80
C GLU A 133 4.51 4.20 23.46
N LYS A 134 4.44 5.39 22.84
CA LYS A 134 3.65 6.51 23.39
C LYS A 134 2.15 6.25 23.40
N TYR A 135 1.68 5.29 22.60
CA TYR A 135 0.27 4.90 22.51
C TYR A 135 -0.05 3.64 23.31
N ALA A 136 0.85 3.15 24.17
CA ALA A 136 0.61 1.93 24.96
C ALA A 136 -0.65 2.00 25.85
N ASN A 137 -1.08 3.22 26.22
CA ASN A 137 -2.31 3.46 27.00
C ASN A 137 -3.51 3.92 26.15
N SER A 138 -3.34 4.00 24.82
CA SER A 138 -4.42 4.38 23.90
C SER A 138 -5.37 3.20 23.67
N SER A 139 -6.61 3.51 23.31
CA SER A 139 -7.66 2.50 23.08
C SER A 139 -7.63 1.90 21.66
N ILE A 140 -6.43 1.62 21.16
CA ILE A 140 -6.17 1.13 19.81
C ILE A 140 -5.13 0.02 19.84
N ASP A 141 -5.38 -1.07 19.11
CA ASP A 141 -4.40 -2.12 18.89
C ASP A 141 -3.49 -1.74 17.71
N ILE A 142 -2.20 -1.54 17.99
CA ILE A 142 -1.20 -1.20 16.98
C ILE A 142 -0.28 -2.40 16.78
N HIS A 143 -0.26 -2.93 15.57
CA HIS A 143 0.69 -3.94 15.15
C HIS A 143 1.75 -3.34 14.24
N THR A 144 2.99 -3.81 14.40
CA THR A 144 4.09 -3.49 13.49
C THR A 144 4.65 -4.77 12.91
N PHE A 145 5.05 -4.74 11.64
CA PHE A 145 5.82 -5.80 11.02
C PHE A 145 6.77 -5.20 9.99
N ASN A 146 7.84 -5.92 9.65
CA ASN A 146 8.74 -5.52 8.58
C ASN A 146 8.34 -6.18 7.27
N GLN A 147 8.40 -5.41 6.20
CA GLN A 147 8.45 -5.95 4.86
C GLN A 147 9.81 -6.62 4.58
N SER A 148 9.90 -7.37 3.48
CA SER A 148 11.10 -8.08 3.06
C SER A 148 12.32 -7.16 2.90
N GLN A 149 13.52 -7.73 3.06
CA GLN A 149 14.79 -7.09 2.77
C GLN A 149 15.49 -7.83 1.64
N TYR A 150 15.61 -7.20 0.46
CA TYR A 150 16.29 -7.80 -0.69
C TYR A 150 17.69 -7.22 -0.89
N PRO A 151 18.65 -8.02 -1.38
CA PRO A 151 19.99 -7.52 -1.68
C PRO A 151 19.95 -6.66 -2.94
N ARG A 152 20.60 -5.50 -2.90
CA ARG A 152 20.88 -4.74 -4.14
C ARG A 152 21.80 -5.55 -5.04
N VAL A 153 21.63 -5.40 -6.34
CA VAL A 153 22.44 -6.06 -7.36
C VAL A 153 23.35 -5.02 -8.01
N VAL A 154 24.64 -5.33 -8.15
CA VAL A 154 25.59 -4.49 -8.88
C VAL A 154 25.30 -4.63 -10.37
N ALA A 155 24.95 -3.53 -11.05
CA ALA A 155 24.49 -3.56 -12.44
C ALA A 155 25.52 -4.20 -13.40
N ASP A 156 26.80 -3.81 -13.29
CA ASP A 156 27.85 -4.25 -14.23
C ASP A 156 28.19 -5.74 -14.12
N GLU A 157 27.97 -6.34 -12.94
CA GLU A 157 28.40 -7.72 -12.63
C GLU A 157 27.22 -8.67 -12.41
N PHE A 158 26.02 -8.12 -12.23
CA PHE A 158 24.81 -8.85 -11.90
C PHE A 158 24.93 -9.75 -10.67
N LEU A 159 25.72 -9.30 -9.68
CA LEU A 159 25.93 -10.01 -8.41
C LEU A 159 25.32 -9.23 -7.24
N PRO A 160 24.77 -9.93 -6.21
CA PRO A 160 24.33 -9.28 -4.98
C PRO A 160 25.48 -8.51 -4.33
N TRP A 161 25.26 -7.21 -4.08
CA TRP A 161 26.25 -6.33 -3.47
C TRP A 161 26.71 -6.80 -2.08
N PRO A 162 25.84 -7.38 -1.23
CA PRO A 162 26.28 -8.01 0.02
C PRO A 162 27.26 -9.17 -0.17
N SER A 163 27.16 -9.92 -1.27
CA SER A 163 28.14 -10.98 -1.60
C SER A 163 29.53 -10.42 -1.96
N LYS A 164 29.62 -9.12 -2.27
CA LYS A 164 30.87 -8.38 -2.49
C LYS A 164 31.42 -7.72 -1.23
N GLY A 165 30.85 -8.00 -0.06
CA GLY A 165 31.29 -7.47 1.23
C GLY A 165 30.55 -6.22 1.70
N LYS A 166 29.64 -5.66 0.89
CA LYS A 166 28.78 -4.52 1.30
C LYS A 166 27.54 -5.03 2.03
N THR A 167 27.74 -5.53 3.24
CA THR A 167 26.68 -6.15 4.06
C THR A 167 25.95 -5.18 4.98
N ASP A 168 26.39 -3.92 5.04
CA ASP A 168 25.69 -2.83 5.73
C ASP A 168 24.39 -2.46 5.01
N LYS A 169 23.59 -1.57 5.62
CA LYS A 169 22.24 -1.20 5.16
C LYS A 169 22.15 -0.83 3.67
N ASP A 170 23.20 -0.23 3.12
CA ASP A 170 23.24 0.23 1.73
C ASP A 170 23.30 -0.93 0.73
N GLY A 171 23.74 -2.12 1.16
CA GLY A 171 23.72 -3.35 0.37
C GLY A 171 22.32 -3.93 0.16
N TRP A 172 21.30 -3.37 0.81
CA TRP A 172 19.94 -3.90 0.85
C TRP A 172 18.91 -2.84 0.47
N TYR A 173 17.70 -3.29 0.15
CA TYR A 173 16.55 -2.41 -0.08
C TYR A 173 15.24 -3.15 0.26
N PRO A 174 14.20 -2.43 0.74
CA PRO A 174 12.86 -2.97 0.77
C PRO A 174 12.29 -3.01 -0.66
N PRO A 175 11.68 -4.13 -1.12
CA PRO A 175 11.27 -4.33 -2.51
C PRO A 175 9.95 -3.62 -2.89
N GLY A 176 9.77 -2.39 -2.42
CA GLY A 176 8.60 -1.55 -2.70
C GLY A 176 7.33 -2.02 -2.00
N HIS A 177 6.25 -1.24 -2.12
CA HIS A 177 5.00 -1.52 -1.43
C HIS A 177 4.24 -2.76 -1.97
N GLY A 178 4.58 -3.27 -3.15
CA GLY A 178 4.02 -4.52 -3.69
C GLY A 178 4.35 -5.75 -2.85
N ASP A 179 5.38 -5.67 -2.00
CA ASP A 179 5.77 -6.72 -1.05
C ASP A 179 4.82 -6.80 0.17
N ILE A 180 3.82 -5.94 0.26
CA ILE A 180 2.81 -5.98 1.31
C ILE A 180 2.13 -7.35 1.44
N PHE A 181 1.72 -7.96 0.32
CA PHE A 181 1.01 -9.24 0.36
C PHE A 181 1.86 -10.37 0.93
N PRO A 182 3.06 -10.67 0.37
CA PRO A 182 3.91 -11.71 0.94
C PRO A 182 4.36 -11.37 2.36
N SER A 183 4.64 -10.10 2.68
CA SER A 183 5.10 -9.71 4.03
C SER A 183 4.01 -9.78 5.09
N LEU A 184 2.78 -9.39 4.75
CA LEU A 184 1.64 -9.54 5.65
C LEU A 184 1.37 -11.03 5.95
N MET A 185 1.47 -11.89 4.94
CA MET A 185 1.36 -13.34 5.08
C MET A 185 2.52 -13.91 5.93
N ASN A 186 3.77 -13.61 5.58
CA ASN A 186 4.96 -14.12 6.26
C ASN A 186 5.07 -13.65 7.72
N SER A 187 4.52 -12.49 8.06
CA SER A 187 4.51 -11.96 9.42
C SER A 187 3.55 -12.71 10.37
N GLY A 188 2.67 -13.57 9.83
CA GLY A 188 1.58 -14.20 10.58
C GLY A 188 0.45 -13.23 10.96
N LYS A 189 0.53 -11.95 10.56
CA LYS A 189 -0.50 -10.96 10.82
C LYS A 189 -1.75 -11.20 9.99
N LEU A 190 -1.62 -11.74 8.78
CA LEU A 190 -2.79 -12.17 7.99
C LEU A 190 -3.64 -13.19 8.76
N ASP A 191 -3.02 -14.27 9.23
CA ASP A 191 -3.72 -15.32 9.99
C ASP A 191 -4.30 -14.79 11.31
N LEU A 192 -3.59 -13.89 11.99
CA LEU A 192 -4.09 -13.21 13.18
C LEU A 192 -5.36 -12.41 12.87
N LEU A 193 -5.36 -11.59 11.83
CA LEU A 193 -6.52 -10.78 11.44
C LEU A 193 -7.71 -11.67 11.04
N LEU A 194 -7.46 -12.72 10.26
CA LEU A 194 -8.50 -13.70 9.91
C LEU A 194 -9.08 -14.40 11.15
N SER A 195 -8.24 -14.75 12.14
CA SER A 195 -8.69 -15.36 13.40
C SER A 195 -9.56 -14.43 14.26
N GLN A 196 -9.43 -13.12 14.06
CA GLN A 196 -10.27 -12.08 14.69
C GLN A 196 -11.55 -11.78 13.89
N GLY A 197 -11.78 -12.46 12.76
CA GLY A 197 -12.94 -12.23 11.90
C GLY A 197 -12.81 -11.02 10.98
N LYS A 198 -11.58 -10.53 10.74
CA LYS A 198 -11.35 -9.49 9.73
C LYS A 198 -11.49 -10.08 8.32
N GLU A 199 -12.14 -9.34 7.43
CA GLU A 199 -12.38 -9.72 6.04
C GLU A 199 -11.67 -8.77 5.05
N TYR A 200 -11.48 -7.50 5.43
CA TYR A 200 -10.89 -6.47 4.57
C TYR A 200 -9.73 -5.75 5.27
N VAL A 201 -8.73 -5.34 4.48
CA VAL A 201 -7.66 -4.46 4.92
C VAL A 201 -7.67 -3.20 4.08
N PHE A 202 -7.77 -2.04 4.72
CA PHE A 202 -7.63 -0.74 4.06
C PHE A 202 -6.16 -0.30 4.10
N ILE A 203 -5.53 -0.22 2.94
CA ILE A 203 -4.11 0.08 2.77
C ILE A 203 -3.96 1.51 2.25
N ALA A 204 -3.10 2.30 2.89
CA ALA A 204 -2.71 3.60 2.36
C ALA A 204 -1.30 4.00 2.78
N ASN A 205 -0.73 5.02 2.13
CA ASN A 205 0.54 5.58 2.58
C ASN A 205 0.41 6.22 3.98
N SER A 206 1.47 6.11 4.79
CA SER A 206 1.49 6.68 6.14
C SER A 206 1.58 8.21 6.17
N ASP A 207 1.81 8.85 5.02
CA ASP A 207 1.88 10.30 4.83
C ASP A 207 0.63 10.87 4.12
N ASN A 208 -0.37 10.04 3.79
CA ASN A 208 -1.63 10.49 3.21
C ASN A 208 -2.71 10.66 4.29
N LEU A 209 -2.91 11.89 4.77
CA LEU A 209 -3.94 12.20 5.78
C LEU A 209 -5.38 12.18 5.24
N GLY A 210 -5.54 12.23 3.91
CA GLY A 210 -6.85 12.10 3.27
C GLY A 210 -7.38 10.67 3.26
N ALA A 211 -6.50 9.68 3.48
CA ALA A 211 -6.84 8.26 3.52
C ALA A 211 -7.43 7.85 4.88
N ILE A 212 -8.65 8.30 5.13
CA ILE A 212 -9.46 7.92 6.29
C ILE A 212 -10.36 6.72 5.94
N VAL A 213 -10.82 6.00 6.95
CA VAL A 213 -11.76 4.89 6.73
C VAL A 213 -13.10 5.42 6.24
N ASP A 214 -13.52 4.99 5.05
CA ASP A 214 -14.81 5.33 4.47
C ASP A 214 -15.82 4.18 4.58
N MET A 215 -16.93 4.44 5.29
CA MET A 215 -17.97 3.43 5.52
C MET A 215 -18.75 3.08 4.25
N LYS A 216 -18.93 4.03 3.31
CA LYS A 216 -19.63 3.77 2.05
C LYS A 216 -18.86 2.75 1.21
N ILE A 217 -17.55 2.94 1.11
CA ILE A 217 -16.67 2.04 0.36
C ILE A 217 -16.70 0.66 1.00
N LEU A 218 -16.43 0.55 2.30
CA LEU A 218 -16.43 -0.75 3.00
C LEU A 218 -17.76 -1.49 2.87
N ASN A 219 -18.89 -0.77 3.02
CA ASN A 219 -20.22 -1.32 2.84
C ASN A 219 -20.43 -1.88 1.41
N HIS A 220 -19.99 -1.12 0.40
CA HIS A 220 -20.08 -1.55 -1.00
C HIS A 220 -19.30 -2.84 -1.25
N LEU A 221 -18.04 -2.89 -0.80
CA LEU A 221 -17.16 -4.05 -1.01
C LEU A 221 -17.74 -5.32 -0.39
N ILE A 222 -18.25 -5.24 0.84
CA ILE A 222 -18.85 -6.37 1.54
C ILE A 222 -20.13 -6.84 0.82
N HIS A 223 -21.00 -5.93 0.39
CA HIS A 223 -22.26 -6.30 -0.27
C HIS A 223 -22.07 -6.86 -1.68
N LYS A 224 -21.09 -6.33 -2.42
CA LYS A 224 -20.78 -6.77 -3.79
C LYS A 224 -19.74 -7.88 -3.85
N GLN A 225 -19.15 -8.23 -2.70
CA GLN A 225 -18.08 -9.23 -2.57
C GLN A 225 -16.87 -8.94 -3.47
N ASN A 226 -16.45 -7.67 -3.53
CA ASN A 226 -15.26 -7.28 -4.27
C ASN A 226 -13.99 -7.69 -3.51
N GLU A 227 -13.11 -8.49 -4.12
CA GLU A 227 -11.87 -8.93 -3.45
C GLU A 227 -10.79 -7.83 -3.38
N TYR A 228 -10.85 -6.86 -4.28
CA TYR A 228 -9.89 -5.76 -4.38
C TYR A 228 -10.57 -4.48 -4.85
N CYS A 229 -10.19 -3.37 -4.24
CA CYS A 229 -10.60 -2.02 -4.63
C CYS A 229 -9.36 -1.15 -4.76
N MET A 230 -9.41 -0.19 -5.67
CA MET A 230 -8.40 0.87 -5.75
C MET A 230 -9.14 2.18 -5.86
N GLU A 231 -9.00 3.05 -4.88
CA GLU A 231 -9.55 4.39 -4.99
C GLU A 231 -8.75 5.17 -6.03
N VAL A 232 -9.45 5.69 -7.01
CA VAL A 232 -8.91 6.57 -8.03
C VAL A 232 -9.52 7.96 -7.89
N THR A 233 -8.79 8.97 -8.33
CA THR A 233 -9.27 10.36 -8.32
C THR A 233 -9.02 11.01 -9.67
N PRO A 234 -9.82 12.02 -10.09
CA PRO A 234 -9.63 12.69 -11.36
C PRO A 234 -8.22 13.28 -11.51
N LYS A 235 -7.59 13.07 -12.66
CA LYS A 235 -6.29 13.65 -12.99
C LYS A 235 -6.38 15.16 -13.13
N THR A 236 -5.44 15.87 -12.51
CA THR A 236 -5.13 17.26 -12.81
C THR A 236 -3.91 17.36 -13.73
N LEU A 237 -3.52 18.58 -14.11
CA LEU A 237 -2.29 18.82 -14.88
C LEU A 237 -1.01 18.36 -14.14
N ALA A 238 -1.05 18.22 -12.82
CA ALA A 238 0.07 17.73 -12.02
C ALA A 238 0.20 16.19 -12.07
N ASP A 239 -0.86 15.48 -12.44
CA ASP A 239 -0.98 14.01 -12.27
C ASP A 239 -0.78 13.25 -13.59
N VAL A 240 -0.34 13.93 -14.65
CA VAL A 240 -0.20 13.38 -16.01
C VAL A 240 0.73 12.16 -16.09
N LYS A 241 1.62 11.97 -15.12
CA LYS A 241 2.54 10.82 -15.04
C LYS A 241 2.04 9.69 -14.15
N GLY A 242 0.96 9.90 -13.38
CA GLY A 242 0.43 8.91 -12.45
C GLY A 242 -0.18 7.72 -13.18
N GLY A 243 0.04 6.53 -12.63
CA GLY A 243 -0.59 5.30 -13.09
C GLY A 243 -2.12 5.39 -13.10
N THR A 244 -2.74 4.76 -14.08
CA THR A 244 -4.19 4.79 -14.33
C THR A 244 -4.75 3.37 -14.38
N LEU A 245 -6.03 3.21 -14.05
CA LEU A 245 -6.74 1.97 -14.31
C LEU A 245 -7.18 1.91 -15.78
N ILE A 246 -6.99 0.74 -16.38
CA ILE A 246 -7.47 0.42 -17.72
C ILE A 246 -8.23 -0.90 -17.71
N SER A 247 -9.11 -1.09 -18.68
CA SER A 247 -9.64 -2.39 -19.02
C SER A 247 -8.79 -2.99 -20.15
N TYR A 248 -8.22 -4.17 -19.90
CA TYR A 248 -7.36 -4.89 -20.84
C TYR A 248 -7.69 -6.38 -20.75
N GLU A 249 -8.00 -7.01 -21.89
CA GLU A 249 -8.32 -8.45 -21.99
C GLU A 249 -9.37 -8.95 -20.96
N GLY A 250 -10.40 -8.14 -20.71
CA GLY A 250 -11.51 -8.48 -19.82
C GLY A 250 -11.20 -8.33 -18.32
N ARG A 251 -10.04 -7.78 -17.97
CA ARG A 251 -9.64 -7.49 -16.58
C ARG A 251 -9.30 -6.02 -16.40
N VAL A 252 -9.33 -5.58 -15.16
CA VAL A 252 -8.80 -4.27 -14.76
C VAL A 252 -7.36 -4.45 -14.34
N GLN A 253 -6.49 -3.57 -14.81
CA GLN A 253 -5.10 -3.53 -14.38
C GLN A 253 -4.59 -2.10 -14.30
N LEU A 254 -3.56 -1.91 -13.46
CA LEU A 254 -2.84 -0.65 -13.33
C LEU A 254 -1.84 -0.54 -14.49
N LEU A 255 -1.95 0.55 -15.26
CA LEU A 255 -0.98 0.92 -16.29
C LEU A 255 -0.08 2.03 -15.76
N GLU A 256 1.21 1.73 -15.68
CA GLU A 256 2.28 2.67 -15.32
C GLU A 256 3.04 3.13 -16.57
N ILE A 257 3.63 4.32 -16.50
CA ILE A 257 4.36 4.91 -17.64
C ILE A 257 5.51 4.03 -18.15
N ALA A 258 6.12 3.22 -17.28
CA ALA A 258 7.21 2.31 -17.64
C ALA A 258 6.75 1.17 -18.57
N GLN A 259 5.46 0.85 -18.59
CA GLN A 259 4.85 -0.18 -19.45
C GLN A 259 4.33 0.40 -20.77
N VAL A 260 4.36 1.73 -20.94
CA VAL A 260 3.84 2.42 -22.12
C VAL A 260 4.93 2.49 -23.19
N PRO A 261 4.67 2.01 -24.42
CA PRO A 261 5.61 2.17 -25.53
C PRO A 261 5.90 3.66 -25.79
N ASP A 262 7.15 4.00 -26.12
CA ASP A 262 7.58 5.40 -26.34
C ASP A 262 6.67 6.18 -27.29
N ALA A 263 6.15 5.52 -28.32
CA ALA A 263 5.24 6.11 -29.31
C ALA A 263 3.89 6.61 -28.74
N HIS A 264 3.47 6.10 -27.57
CA HIS A 264 2.18 6.39 -26.96
C HIS A 264 2.29 7.15 -25.62
N VAL A 265 3.49 7.59 -25.24
CA VAL A 265 3.73 8.31 -23.98
C VAL A 265 2.95 9.62 -23.90
N ASP A 266 2.80 10.35 -25.00
CA ASP A 266 2.04 11.61 -25.01
C ASP A 266 0.53 11.36 -24.93
N GLU A 267 0.04 10.26 -25.51
CA GLU A 267 -1.35 9.83 -25.32
C GLU A 267 -1.61 9.40 -23.87
N PHE A 268 -0.67 8.70 -23.23
CA PHE A 268 -0.78 8.33 -21.81
C PHE A 268 -0.88 9.54 -20.89
N LYS A 269 -0.13 10.60 -21.19
CA LYS A 269 -0.15 11.86 -20.44
C LYS A 269 -1.42 12.70 -20.69
N SER A 270 -2.22 12.35 -21.69
CA SER A 270 -3.46 13.07 -21.99
C SER A 270 -4.53 12.81 -20.94
N ILE A 271 -4.88 13.86 -20.19
CA ILE A 271 -5.98 13.84 -19.22
C ILE A 271 -7.36 13.67 -19.86
N GLU A 272 -7.48 13.85 -21.18
CA GLU A 272 -8.73 13.61 -21.92
C GLU A 272 -8.96 12.11 -22.15
N LYS A 273 -7.87 11.36 -22.38
CA LYS A 273 -7.90 9.91 -22.64
C LYS A 273 -7.87 9.11 -21.35
N PHE A 274 -6.94 9.42 -20.45
CA PHE A 274 -6.83 8.81 -19.13
C PHE A 274 -7.20 9.84 -18.08
N LYS A 275 -8.42 9.73 -17.54
CA LYS A 275 -9.03 10.77 -16.71
C LYS A 275 -8.79 10.60 -15.22
N ILE A 276 -8.25 9.46 -14.80
CA ILE A 276 -8.13 9.05 -13.40
C ILE A 276 -6.70 8.62 -13.09
N PHE A 277 -6.30 8.72 -11.83
CA PHE A 277 -5.04 8.15 -11.36
C PHE A 277 -5.21 7.43 -10.01
N ASN A 278 -4.34 6.46 -9.77
CA ASN A 278 -4.28 5.70 -8.53
C ASN A 278 -3.88 6.59 -7.34
N THR A 279 -4.69 6.61 -6.28
CA THR A 279 -4.37 7.34 -5.04
C THR A 279 -3.47 6.55 -4.08
N ASN A 280 -3.31 5.25 -4.34
CA ASN A 280 -2.70 4.25 -3.47
C ASN A 280 -3.44 4.03 -2.14
N ASN A 281 -4.74 4.34 -2.13
CA ASN A 281 -5.71 3.87 -1.15
C ASN A 281 -6.38 2.61 -1.73
N LEU A 282 -6.17 1.46 -1.07
CA LEU A 282 -6.53 0.13 -1.57
C LEU A 282 -7.39 -0.60 -0.54
#